data_AF-A0A8T4RSU0-F1
#
_entry.id   AF-A0A8T4RSU0-F1
#
_cell.length_a   1.000
_cell.length_b   1.000
_cell.length_c   1.000
_cell.angle_alpha   90.00
_cell.angle_beta   90.00
_cell.angle_gamma   90.00
#
_symmetry.space_group_name_H-M   'P 1'
#
loop_
_entity.id
_entity.type
_entity.pdbx_description
1 polymer ?
#
loop_
_entity_poly.entity_id
_entity_poly.type
_entity_poly.pdbx_seq_one_letter_code
_entity_poly.pdbx_strand_id
1 'polypeptide(L)'
;PISMQELKDEIARIKKRDKELNFRASRTEEYLSQVMAFKKSKELVDILTKLNIPRLKESHIKKIADIAPKTMEELKVVLSGYTVNVSQDSMKKIVEAVGKL
;
A
#
# COMPACT_ATOMS: atom_id res chain seq x y z
N PRO A 1 0.67 11.30 -1.46
CA PRO A 1 0.22 10.30 -2.47
C PRO A 1 -0.99 9.52 -1.94
N ILE A 2 -1.91 9.14 -2.82
CA ILE A 2 -3.01 8.23 -2.48
C ILE A 2 -2.54 6.78 -2.61
N SER A 3 -3.05 5.89 -1.76
CA SER A 3 -2.82 4.45 -1.86
C SER A 3 -3.68 3.82 -2.96
N MET A 4 -3.35 2.58 -3.38
CA MET A 4 -4.17 1.83 -4.33
C MET A 4 -5.58 1.57 -3.79
N GLN A 5 -5.71 1.37 -2.48
CA GLN A 5 -7.01 1.20 -1.83
C GLN A 5 -7.83 2.50 -1.83
N GLU A 6 -7.21 3.63 -1.51
CA GLU A 6 -7.85 4.96 -1.57
C GLU A 6 -8.31 5.26 -3.01
N LEU A 7 -7.49 4.92 -4.01
CA LEU A 7 -7.82 5.08 -5.42
C LEU A 7 -9.01 4.20 -5.85
N LYS A 8 -9.08 2.95 -5.39
CA LYS A 8 -10.23 2.06 -5.67
C LYS A 8 -11.52 2.62 -5.07
N ASP A 9 -11.47 3.12 -3.83
CA ASP A 9 -12.61 3.75 -3.18
C ASP A 9 -13.08 4.99 -3.98
N GLU A 10 -12.14 5.79 -4.50
CA GLU A 10 -12.44 6.96 -5.33
C GLU A 10 -13.05 6.60 -6.68
N ILE A 11 -12.49 5.61 -7.39
CA ILE A 11 -13.04 5.11 -8.66
C ILE A 11 -14.47 4.58 -8.47
N ALA A 12 -14.72 3.86 -7.37
CA ALA A 12 -16.05 3.38 -7.04
C ALA A 12 -17.05 4.53 -6.78
N ARG A 13 -16.59 5.63 -6.15
CA ARG A 13 -17.41 6.83 -5.95
C ARG A 13 -17.74 7.51 -7.27
N ILE A 14 -16.76 7.67 -8.15
CA ILE A 14 -16.94 8.27 -9.49
C ILE A 14 -17.92 7.44 -10.31
N LYS A 15 -17.76 6.12 -10.34
CA LYS A 15 -18.68 5.19 -11.03
C LYS A 15 -20.12 5.33 -10.55
N LYS A 16 -20.34 5.52 -9.23
CA LYS A 16 -21.68 5.77 -8.67
C LYS A 16 -22.26 7.12 -9.07
N ARG A 17 -21.42 8.17 -9.11
CA ARG A 17 -21.84 9.54 -9.46
C ARG A 17 -22.19 9.67 -10.95
N ASP A 18 -21.33 9.14 -11.81
CA ASP A 18 -21.37 9.37 -13.26
C ASP A 18 -22.04 8.20 -14.01
N LYS A 19 -22.43 7.14 -13.30
CA LYS A 19 -23.01 5.86 -13.78
C LYS A 19 -22.06 5.00 -14.61
N GLU A 20 -21.18 5.61 -15.38
CA GLU A 20 -20.16 4.93 -16.19
C GLU A 20 -18.78 5.56 -16.00
N LEU A 21 -17.75 4.72 -16.12
CA LEU A 21 -16.36 5.16 -16.13
C LEU A 21 -15.90 5.41 -17.56
N ASN A 22 -15.08 6.43 -17.77
CA ASN A 22 -14.37 6.58 -19.03
C ASN A 22 -13.37 5.44 -19.25
N PHE A 23 -12.91 5.27 -20.50
CA PHE A 23 -12.01 4.17 -20.88
C PHE A 23 -10.78 4.04 -19.97
N ARG A 24 -10.12 5.16 -19.63
CA ARG A 24 -8.92 5.14 -18.79
C ARG A 24 -9.23 4.70 -17.36
N ALA A 25 -10.30 5.22 -16.77
CA ALA A 25 -10.72 4.85 -15.42
C ALA A 25 -11.16 3.38 -15.34
N SER A 26 -11.82 2.85 -16.39
CA SER A 26 -12.17 1.43 -16.48
C SER A 26 -10.92 0.54 -16.50
N ARG A 27 -9.89 0.90 -17.28
CA ARG A 27 -8.62 0.17 -17.30
C ARG A 27 -7.91 0.20 -15.96
N THR A 28 -7.96 1.32 -15.24
CA THR A 28 -7.42 1.42 -13.89
C THR A 28 -8.20 0.57 -12.88
N GLU A 29 -9.54 0.54 -12.96
CA GLU A 29 -10.39 -0.33 -12.13
C GLU A 29 -10.02 -1.81 -12.33
N GLU A 30 -9.91 -2.25 -13.59
CA GLU A 30 -9.48 -3.60 -13.97
C GLU A 30 -8.12 -3.93 -13.37
N TYR A 31 -7.11 -3.06 -13.57
CA TYR A 31 -5.77 -3.27 -13.03
C TYR A 31 -5.76 -3.37 -11.50
N LEU A 32 -6.44 -2.45 -10.82
CA LEU A 32 -6.53 -2.45 -9.36
C LEU A 32 -7.20 -3.72 -8.82
N SER A 33 -8.17 -4.28 -9.56
CA SER A 33 -8.82 -5.55 -9.18
C SER A 33 -7.87 -6.75 -9.24
N GLN A 34 -6.88 -6.72 -10.14
CA GLN A 34 -5.90 -7.80 -10.30
C GLN A 34 -4.75 -7.68 -9.30
N VAL A 35 -4.28 -6.46 -9.04
CA VAL A 35 -3.08 -6.20 -8.23
C VAL A 35 -3.38 -6.13 -6.74
N MET A 36 -4.57 -5.66 -6.34
CA MET A 36 -4.96 -5.67 -4.93
C MET A 36 -5.50 -7.03 -4.50
N ALA A 37 -4.59 -7.99 -4.32
CA ALA A 37 -4.89 -9.24 -3.63
C ALA A 37 -5.26 -9.00 -2.15
N PHE A 38 -4.80 -7.89 -1.57
CA PHE A 38 -4.86 -7.62 -0.14
C PHE A 38 -5.94 -6.60 0.24
N LYS A 39 -7.07 -7.09 0.79
CA LYS A 39 -8.23 -6.26 1.17
C LYS A 39 -8.04 -5.44 2.46
N LYS A 40 -6.95 -5.65 3.20
CA LYS A 40 -6.72 -5.05 4.53
C LYS A 40 -5.69 -3.91 4.53
N SER A 41 -5.49 -3.24 3.39
CA SER A 41 -4.49 -2.16 3.25
C SER A 41 -4.66 -1.04 4.31
N LYS A 42 -5.89 -0.63 4.65
CA LYS A 42 -6.13 0.39 5.70
C LYS A 42 -5.69 -0.05 7.10
N GLU A 43 -5.98 -1.30 7.47
CA GLU A 43 -5.56 -1.87 8.75
C GLU A 43 -4.04 -1.96 8.84
N LEU A 44 -3.39 -2.36 7.76
CA LEU A 44 -1.94 -2.42 7.67
C LEU A 44 -1.29 -1.03 7.76
N VAL A 45 -1.86 0.01 7.13
CA VAL A 45 -1.39 1.39 7.28
C VAL A 45 -1.43 1.84 8.74
N ASP A 46 -2.51 1.55 9.47
CA ASP A 46 -2.65 1.91 10.88
C ASP A 46 -1.61 1.18 11.76
N ILE A 47 -1.45 -0.14 11.57
CA ILE A 47 -0.43 -0.93 12.28
C ILE A 47 0.98 -0.39 12.00
N LEU A 48 1.32 -0.14 10.74
CA LEU A 48 2.64 0.36 10.36
C LEU A 48 2.91 1.78 10.88
N THR A 49 1.88 2.63 10.95
CA THR A 49 1.99 3.97 11.54
C THR A 49 2.27 3.89 13.04
N LYS A 50 1.61 2.96 13.75
CA LYS A 50 1.80 2.72 15.19
C LYS A 50 3.19 2.17 15.54
N LEU A 51 3.90 1.56 14.59
CA LEU A 51 5.30 1.14 14.80
C LEU A 51 6.26 2.34 14.97
N ASN A 52 5.85 3.55 14.59
CA ASN A 52 6.59 4.79 14.75
C ASN A 52 8.06 4.69 14.31
N ILE A 53 8.29 4.09 13.13
CA ILE A 53 9.64 3.81 12.63
C ILE A 53 10.29 5.13 12.17
N PRO A 54 11.48 5.49 12.71
CA PRO A 54 12.14 6.73 12.35
C PRO A 54 12.36 6.85 10.85
N ARG A 55 12.14 8.07 10.30
CA ARG A 55 12.32 8.42 8.87
C ARG A 55 11.34 7.75 7.91
N LEU A 56 10.48 6.85 8.38
CA LEU A 56 9.42 6.24 7.58
C LEU A 56 8.25 7.24 7.47
N LYS A 57 8.11 7.89 6.31
CA LYS A 57 7.02 8.84 6.05
C LYS A 57 5.75 8.09 5.64
N GLU A 58 4.60 8.75 5.74
CA GLU A 58 3.29 8.23 5.31
C GLU A 58 3.32 7.66 3.88
N SER A 59 4.03 8.31 2.96
CA SER A 59 4.20 7.82 1.58
C SER A 59 4.83 6.43 1.49
N HIS A 60 5.82 6.15 2.35
CA HIS A 60 6.47 4.84 2.41
C HIS A 60 5.53 3.81 3.04
N ILE A 61 4.83 4.19 4.11
CA ILE A 61 3.86 3.33 4.79
C ILE A 61 2.77 2.88 3.82
N LYS A 62 2.18 3.82 3.08
CA LYS A 62 1.16 3.52 2.06
C LYS A 62 1.71 2.60 0.97
N LYS A 63 2.94 2.81 0.51
CA LYS A 63 3.56 1.94 -0.50
C LYS A 63 3.79 0.51 0.03
N ILE A 64 4.27 0.37 1.26
CA ILE A 64 4.46 -0.93 1.91
C ILE A 64 3.10 -1.62 2.08
N ALA A 65 2.05 -0.89 2.47
CA ALA A 65 0.71 -1.45 2.61
C ALA A 65 0.09 -1.88 1.26
N ASP A 66 0.37 -1.17 0.17
CA ASP A 66 -0.10 -1.51 -1.17
C ASP A 66 0.61 -2.74 -1.75
N ILE A 67 1.91 -2.90 -1.47
CA ILE A 67 2.71 -4.03 -1.97
C ILE A 67 2.62 -5.25 -1.05
N ALA A 68 2.41 -5.03 0.25
CA ALA A 68 2.37 -6.06 1.29
C ALA A 68 3.55 -7.06 1.21
N PRO A 69 4.82 -6.59 1.29
CA PRO A 69 5.98 -7.46 1.18
C PRO A 69 6.02 -8.51 2.29
N LYS A 70 6.10 -9.79 1.93
CA LYS A 70 6.09 -10.93 2.86
C LYS A 70 7.48 -11.34 3.31
N THR A 71 8.52 -10.83 2.66
CA THR A 71 9.92 -11.11 3.00
C THR A 71 10.74 -9.84 3.19
N MET A 72 11.86 -9.98 3.91
CA MET A 72 12.83 -8.89 4.10
C MET A 72 13.44 -8.42 2.77
N GLU A 73 13.62 -9.34 1.81
CA GLU A 73 14.15 -9.03 0.49
C GLU A 73 13.15 -8.21 -0.32
N GLU A 74 11.88 -8.60 -0.35
CA GLU A 74 10.81 -7.81 -0.98
C GLU A 74 10.71 -6.42 -0.35
N LEU A 75 10.77 -6.31 0.98
CA LEU A 75 10.74 -5.01 1.65
C LEU A 75 11.94 -4.14 1.26
N LYS A 76 13.14 -4.71 1.16
CA LYS A 76 14.32 -3.98 0.66
C LYS A 76 14.14 -3.50 -0.77
N VAL A 77 13.56 -4.33 -1.64
CA VAL A 77 13.25 -3.93 -3.03
C VAL A 77 12.27 -2.76 -3.03
N VAL A 78 11.21 -2.80 -2.23
CA VAL A 78 10.24 -1.70 -2.08
C VAL A 78 10.92 -0.42 -1.62
N LEU A 79 11.83 -0.51 -0.65
CA LEU A 79 12.52 0.65 -0.08
C LEU A 79 13.70 1.16 -0.91
N SER A 80 14.22 0.37 -1.87
CA SER A 80 15.39 0.74 -2.68
C SER A 80 15.18 1.97 -3.55
N GLY A 81 13.93 2.26 -3.94
CA GLY A 81 13.57 3.47 -4.66
C GLY A 81 13.50 4.74 -3.81
N TYR A 82 13.78 4.64 -2.51
CA TYR A 82 13.68 5.75 -1.56
C TYR A 82 15.02 5.99 -0.85
N THR A 83 15.34 7.24 -0.58
CA THR A 83 16.51 7.64 0.21
C THR A 83 16.26 7.47 1.71
N VAL A 84 15.76 6.30 2.12
CA VAL A 84 15.44 5.97 3.52
C VAL A 84 16.28 4.78 3.99
N ASN A 85 16.96 4.95 5.12
CA ASN A 85 17.67 3.86 5.77
C ASN A 85 16.89 3.40 7.00
N VAL A 86 16.38 2.17 6.95
CA VAL A 86 15.57 1.54 7.99
C VAL A 86 16.43 0.45 8.64
N SER A 87 16.44 0.39 9.98
CA SER A 87 17.23 -0.62 10.70
C SER A 87 16.71 -2.03 10.43
N GLN A 88 17.58 -3.03 10.57
CA GLN A 88 17.18 -4.43 10.39
C GLN A 88 16.08 -4.86 11.37
N ASP A 89 16.11 -4.35 12.60
CA ASP A 89 15.04 -4.58 13.59
C ASP A 89 13.69 -4.00 13.14
N SER A 90 13.71 -2.76 12.63
CA SER A 90 12.49 -2.12 12.12
C SER A 90 11.94 -2.83 10.87
N MET A 91 12.81 -3.29 9.97
CA MET A 91 12.39 -4.08 8.81
C MET A 91 11.73 -5.41 9.21
N LYS A 92 12.26 -6.10 10.23
CA LYS A 92 11.63 -7.33 10.76
C LYS A 92 10.22 -7.07 11.28
N LYS A 93 10.05 -6.00 12.07
CA LYS A 93 8.73 -5.60 12.60
C LYS A 93 7.72 -5.30 11.49
N ILE A 94 8.16 -4.65 10.40
CA ILE A 94 7.32 -4.38 9.22
C ILE A 94 6.87 -5.70 8.58
N VAL A 95 7.80 -6.59 8.25
CA VAL A 95 7.48 -7.87 7.60
C VAL A 95 6.57 -8.73 8.48
N GLU A 96 6.80 -8.74 9.80
CA GLU A 96 5.94 -9.45 10.75
C GLU A 96 4.52 -8.86 10.78
N ALA A 97 4.38 -7.52 10.79
CA ALA A 97 3.08 -6.85 10.73
C ALA A 97 2.32 -7.19 9.43
N VAL A 98 3.04 -7.26 8.30
CA VAL A 98 2.46 -7.66 7.00
C VAL A 98 2.09 -9.15 6.99
N GLY A 99 2.84 -10.01 7.67
CA GLY A 99 2.59 -11.45 7.75
C GLY A 99 1.36 -11.85 8.57
N LYS A 100 0.92 -11.00 9.51
CA LYS A 100 -0.24 -11.25 10.40
C LYS A 100 -1.60 -11.00 9.75
N LEU A 101 -1.63 -10.50 8.52
CA LEU A 101 -2.85 -10.13 7.79
C LEU A 101 -2.97 -10.90 6.47
#